data_AF-A0A954L272-F1
#
_entry.id   AF-A0A954L272-F1
#
_cell.length_a   1.000
_cell.length_b   1.000
_cell.length_c   1.000
_cell.angle_alpha   90.00
_cell.angle_beta   90.00
_cell.angle_gamma   90.00
#
_symmetry.space_group_name_H-M   'P 1'
#
loop_
_entity.id
_entity.type
_entity.pdbx_description
1 polymer ?
#
loop_
_entity_poly.entity_id
_entity_poly.type
_entity_poly.pdbx_seq_one_letter_code
_entity_poly.pdbx_strand_id
1 'polypeptide(L)'
;MNAPNSPSFEDQSPSPVVTPAPRRRSSPRATSDTPWLQGRVPDGYWDFHENRVAYLNWLGNRLCYKDPGDWYAIHRQDFLRNHGGGLFRIWYDSSPYNAMRDYMPEYDWKPWLFGGAPSGYWHDVENRRTFMRWLGEQLGYTCADDWYRVRRDDFFRFGGAGLLNNQYDGQVQKAIREYLPEYPFQEWLFANVPRGFWNRAENRHRFMSWMGNQLGFQSPEDWYRVRRSDYERFGGAGMLVGYFTGSIMKSLKDYIPEFNWSQKTLNRRRSAKPVPTSETGTEDPGVEPPARTNAVIPAQISG
;
A
#
# COMPACT_ATOMS: atom_id res chain seq x y z
N MET A 1 24.55 83.86 -8.70
CA MET A 1 24.33 82.54 -9.32
C MET A 1 23.03 81.99 -8.75
N ASN A 2 21.91 82.29 -9.40
CA ASN A 2 20.57 81.82 -9.04
C ASN A 2 20.07 80.98 -10.22
N ALA A 3 19.83 79.69 -9.99
CA ALA A 3 19.16 78.80 -10.95
C ALA A 3 17.65 78.74 -10.61
N PRO A 4 16.77 78.54 -11.60
CA PRO A 4 15.35 78.81 -11.46
C PRO A 4 14.50 77.60 -11.06
N ASN A 5 13.35 77.92 -10.47
CA ASN A 5 12.22 77.04 -10.15
C ASN A 5 11.84 76.10 -11.31
N SER A 6 11.65 74.82 -10.98
CA SER A 6 10.91 73.86 -11.82
C SER A 6 9.52 73.64 -11.20
N PRO A 7 8.43 73.60 -11.99
CA PRO A 7 7.07 73.44 -11.48
C PRO A 7 6.75 71.98 -11.15
N SER A 8 6.05 71.80 -10.02
CA SER A 8 5.48 70.52 -9.58
C SER A 8 4.42 70.03 -10.57
N PHE A 9 4.61 68.83 -11.11
CA PHE A 9 3.54 68.09 -11.79
C PHE A 9 2.73 67.36 -10.73
N GLU A 10 1.48 67.79 -10.53
CA GLU A 10 0.47 67.03 -9.79
C GLU A 10 0.17 65.72 -10.55
N ASP A 11 0.39 64.60 -9.87
CA ASP A 11 0.04 63.26 -10.31
C ASP A 11 -1.48 63.06 -10.18
N GLN A 12 -2.23 63.35 -11.25
CA GLN A 12 -3.61 62.90 -11.39
C GLN A 12 -3.63 61.44 -11.84
N SER A 13 -3.44 60.54 -10.88
CA SER A 13 -3.73 59.12 -11.06
C SER A 13 -5.24 58.94 -11.34
N PRO A 14 -5.66 58.31 -12.46
CA PRO A 14 -7.06 58.03 -12.70
C PRO A 14 -7.57 57.00 -11.69
N SER A 15 -8.74 57.27 -11.11
CA SER A 15 -9.43 56.32 -10.21
C SER A 15 -9.64 54.98 -10.92
N PRO A 16 -9.45 53.83 -10.22
CA PRO A 16 -9.64 52.52 -10.84
C PRO A 16 -11.09 52.36 -11.28
N VAL A 17 -11.28 52.07 -12.56
CA VAL A 17 -12.57 51.64 -13.12
C VAL A 17 -12.97 50.35 -12.40
N VAL A 18 -13.90 50.45 -11.46
CA VAL A 18 -14.53 49.30 -10.82
C VAL A 18 -15.27 48.53 -11.92
N THR A 19 -14.63 47.48 -12.43
CA THR A 19 -15.28 46.54 -13.33
C THR A 19 -16.32 45.78 -12.49
N PRO A 20 -17.61 45.76 -12.85
CA PRO A 20 -18.58 45.00 -12.10
C PRO A 20 -18.18 43.52 -12.14
N ALA A 21 -18.16 42.88 -10.96
CA ALA A 21 -17.93 41.44 -10.85
C ALA A 21 -18.84 40.71 -11.86
N PRO A 22 -18.34 39.68 -12.56
CA PRO A 22 -19.14 38.95 -13.53
C PRO A 22 -20.41 38.45 -12.85
N ARG A 23 -21.58 38.85 -13.38
CA ARG A 23 -22.88 38.38 -12.90
C ARG A 23 -22.83 36.85 -12.82
N ARG A 24 -23.06 36.29 -11.63
CA ARG A 24 -23.25 34.84 -11.46
C ARG A 24 -24.30 34.41 -12.48
N ARG A 25 -23.89 33.64 -13.49
CA ARG A 25 -24.80 33.08 -14.48
C ARG A 25 -25.77 32.19 -13.73
N SER A 26 -27.06 32.51 -13.78
CA SER A 26 -28.12 31.63 -13.29
C SER A 26 -28.18 30.39 -14.18
N SER A 27 -28.25 29.20 -13.58
CA SER A 27 -28.39 27.92 -14.29
C SER A 27 -29.55 27.98 -15.31
N PRO A 28 -29.43 27.37 -16.50
CA PRO A 28 -30.57 27.11 -17.37
C PRO A 28 -31.65 26.44 -16.52
N ARG A 29 -32.80 27.11 -16.34
CA ARG A 29 -33.86 26.62 -15.46
C ARG A 29 -34.50 25.42 -16.16
N ALA A 30 -34.27 24.22 -15.64
CA ALA A 30 -35.01 23.05 -16.05
C ALA A 30 -36.50 23.26 -15.76
N THR A 31 -37.36 22.90 -16.70
CA THR A 31 -38.82 23.01 -16.55
C THR A 31 -39.43 21.84 -15.77
N SER A 32 -38.59 20.91 -15.29
CA SER A 32 -38.94 19.69 -14.56
C SER A 32 -37.87 19.44 -13.48
N ASP A 33 -38.27 18.82 -12.35
CA ASP A 33 -37.35 18.43 -11.26
C ASP A 33 -36.36 17.33 -11.68
N THR A 34 -36.63 16.62 -12.78
CA THR A 34 -35.78 15.55 -13.33
C THR A 34 -35.63 15.69 -14.86
N PRO A 35 -34.97 16.75 -15.36
CA PRO A 35 -34.91 17.06 -16.80
C PRO A 35 -34.19 15.99 -17.63
N TRP A 36 -33.27 15.23 -17.03
CA TRP A 36 -32.57 14.11 -17.68
C TRP A 36 -33.48 12.94 -18.07
N LEU A 37 -34.68 12.82 -17.47
CA LEU A 37 -35.67 11.82 -17.88
C LEU A 37 -36.43 12.21 -19.15
N GLN A 38 -36.44 13.50 -19.49
CA GLN A 38 -37.14 14.02 -20.67
C GLN A 38 -36.26 14.02 -21.94
N GLY A 39 -35.01 13.55 -21.82
CA GLY A 39 -34.04 13.50 -22.92
C GLY A 39 -32.75 14.25 -22.60
N ARG A 40 -32.07 14.72 -23.65
CA ARG A 40 -30.81 15.47 -23.50
C ARG A 40 -31.09 16.82 -22.83
N VAL A 41 -30.47 17.03 -21.68
CA VAL A 41 -30.49 18.31 -20.97
C VAL A 41 -29.80 19.42 -21.80
N PRO A 42 -30.13 20.71 -21.59
CA PRO A 42 -29.49 21.83 -22.30
C PRO A 42 -27.97 21.80 -22.20
N ASP A 43 -27.29 22.32 -23.21
CA ASP A 43 -25.83 22.46 -23.18
C ASP A 43 -25.41 23.36 -21.99
N GLY A 44 -24.37 22.94 -21.28
CA GLY A 44 -23.90 23.58 -20.06
C GLY A 44 -24.75 23.29 -18.81
N TYR A 45 -25.80 22.46 -18.89
CA TYR A 45 -26.60 22.11 -17.71
C TYR A 45 -25.77 21.46 -16.60
N TRP A 46 -24.85 20.57 -16.96
CA TRP A 46 -23.99 19.87 -16.01
C TRP A 46 -22.83 20.71 -15.46
N ASP A 47 -22.61 21.91 -16.00
CA ASP A 47 -21.57 22.83 -15.53
C ASP A 47 -21.85 23.29 -14.10
N PHE A 48 -23.13 23.34 -13.73
CA PHE A 48 -23.61 23.73 -12.42
C PHE A 48 -23.55 22.54 -11.46
N HIS A 49 -22.80 22.70 -10.37
CA HIS A 49 -22.62 21.69 -9.34
C HIS A 49 -23.96 21.28 -8.71
N GLU A 50 -24.88 22.22 -8.53
CA GLU A 50 -26.21 21.98 -7.97
C GLU A 50 -27.03 21.01 -8.83
N ASN A 51 -26.89 21.07 -10.16
CA ASN A 51 -27.57 20.15 -11.07
C ASN A 51 -26.98 18.73 -10.99
N ARG A 52 -25.66 18.63 -10.84
CA ARG A 52 -24.98 17.34 -10.64
C ARG A 52 -25.40 16.69 -9.31
N VAL A 53 -25.46 17.49 -8.24
CA VAL A 53 -25.94 17.08 -6.92
C VAL A 53 -27.42 16.68 -6.98
N ALA A 54 -28.27 17.41 -7.70
CA ALA A 54 -29.68 17.04 -7.86
C ALA A 54 -29.85 15.68 -8.57
N TYR A 55 -29.06 15.43 -9.62
CA TYR A 55 -29.04 14.13 -10.30
C TYR A 55 -28.58 13.01 -9.37
N LEU A 56 -27.50 13.21 -8.62
CA LEU A 56 -26.97 12.19 -7.71
C LEU A 56 -27.94 11.90 -6.55
N ASN A 57 -28.56 12.93 -5.96
CA ASN A 57 -29.65 12.75 -4.99
C ASN A 57 -30.77 11.85 -5.54
N TRP A 58 -31.26 12.17 -6.75
CA TRP A 58 -32.29 11.36 -7.41
C TRP A 58 -31.82 9.93 -7.70
N LEU A 59 -30.59 9.75 -8.16
CA LEU A 59 -30.03 8.43 -8.45
C LEU A 59 -29.91 7.58 -7.18
N GLY A 60 -29.41 8.16 -6.08
CA GLY A 60 -29.30 7.49 -4.79
C GLY A 60 -30.67 7.02 -4.28
N ASN A 61 -31.68 7.89 -4.34
CA ASN A 61 -33.06 7.52 -4.00
C ASN A 61 -33.59 6.37 -4.85
N ARG A 62 -33.31 6.39 -6.16
CA ARG A 62 -33.73 5.34 -7.09
C ARG A 62 -33.03 4.00 -6.85
N LEU A 63 -31.78 4.03 -6.38
CA LEU A 63 -30.99 2.84 -6.01
C LEU A 63 -31.22 2.41 -4.56
N CYS A 64 -32.04 3.16 -3.81
CA CYS A 64 -32.29 2.96 -2.39
C CYS A 64 -31.03 3.08 -1.50
N TYR A 65 -30.07 3.91 -1.89
CA TYR A 65 -28.89 4.25 -1.07
C TYR A 65 -29.28 5.28 -0.02
N LYS A 66 -29.09 4.92 1.25
CA LYS A 66 -29.50 5.70 2.42
C LYS A 66 -28.31 6.28 3.17
N ASP A 67 -27.22 5.54 3.22
CA ASP A 67 -26.01 5.93 3.94
C ASP A 67 -24.83 6.09 2.96
N PRO A 68 -23.78 6.87 3.33
CA PRO A 68 -22.60 7.00 2.49
C PRO A 68 -21.98 5.66 2.06
N GLY A 69 -22.00 4.65 2.94
CA GLY A 69 -21.45 3.31 2.63
C GLY A 69 -22.09 2.65 1.40
N ASP A 70 -23.38 2.85 1.17
CA ASP A 70 -24.13 2.23 0.07
C ASP A 70 -23.59 2.64 -1.30
N TRP A 71 -23.02 3.85 -1.39
CA TRP A 71 -22.47 4.38 -2.62
C TRP A 71 -21.23 3.64 -3.12
N TYR A 72 -20.56 2.84 -2.29
CA TYR A 72 -19.49 1.96 -2.78
C TYR A 72 -20.02 0.89 -3.75
N ALA A 73 -21.31 0.55 -3.68
CA ALA A 73 -21.95 -0.36 -4.63
C ALA A 73 -22.26 0.30 -5.99
N ILE A 74 -22.06 1.62 -6.14
CA ILE A 74 -22.35 2.31 -7.41
C ILE A 74 -21.37 1.90 -8.51
N HIS A 75 -21.91 1.65 -9.70
CA HIS A 75 -21.16 1.23 -10.87
C HIS A 75 -21.51 2.06 -12.09
N ARG A 76 -20.64 2.02 -13.12
CA ARG A 76 -20.85 2.68 -14.41
C ARG A 76 -22.24 2.41 -15.00
N GLN A 77 -22.74 1.19 -14.84
CA GLN A 77 -24.02 0.79 -15.41
C GLN A 77 -25.21 1.55 -14.78
N ASP A 78 -25.11 1.97 -13.53
CA ASP A 78 -26.16 2.76 -12.87
C ASP A 78 -26.31 4.12 -13.52
N PHE A 79 -25.21 4.78 -13.87
CA PHE A 79 -25.24 6.03 -14.63
C PHE A 79 -25.82 5.83 -16.03
N LEU A 80 -25.41 4.77 -16.73
CA LEU A 80 -25.87 4.52 -18.10
C LEU A 80 -27.35 4.20 -18.19
N ARG A 81 -27.86 3.36 -17.28
CA ARG A 81 -29.28 2.97 -17.26
C ARG A 81 -30.20 4.09 -16.78
N ASN A 82 -29.64 5.10 -16.11
CA ASN A 82 -30.41 6.18 -15.51
C ASN A 82 -30.07 7.55 -16.12
N HIS A 83 -29.75 7.57 -17.43
CA HIS A 83 -29.57 8.79 -18.24
C HIS A 83 -28.39 9.70 -17.85
N GLY A 84 -27.52 9.28 -16.92
CA GLY A 84 -26.33 10.00 -16.48
C GLY A 84 -25.04 9.63 -17.22
N GLY A 85 -25.10 8.86 -18.31
CA GLY A 85 -23.89 8.39 -19.02
C GLY A 85 -22.98 9.51 -19.52
N GLY A 86 -23.57 10.59 -20.05
CA GLY A 86 -22.82 11.77 -20.50
C GLY A 86 -22.18 12.52 -19.33
N LEU A 87 -22.95 12.76 -18.26
CA LEU A 87 -22.47 13.34 -17.01
C LEU A 87 -21.29 12.54 -16.45
N PHE A 88 -21.46 11.24 -16.27
CA PHE A 88 -20.45 10.35 -15.71
C PHE A 88 -19.14 10.35 -16.49
N ARG A 89 -19.22 10.32 -17.82
CA ARG A 89 -18.04 10.34 -18.68
C ARG A 89 -17.33 11.69 -18.65
N ILE A 90 -18.07 12.78 -18.79
CA ILE A 90 -17.49 14.12 -19.01
C ILE A 90 -17.04 14.77 -17.71
N TRP A 91 -17.83 14.65 -16.63
CA TRP A 91 -17.58 15.35 -15.38
C TRP A 91 -16.83 14.51 -14.35
N TYR A 92 -16.96 13.18 -14.42
CA TYR A 92 -16.36 12.27 -13.43
C TYR A 92 -15.28 11.37 -14.01
N ASP A 93 -14.88 11.58 -15.26
CA ASP A 93 -13.89 10.75 -15.97
C ASP A 93 -14.21 9.24 -15.88
N SER A 94 -15.50 8.92 -15.94
CA SER A 94 -16.01 7.56 -15.76
C SER A 94 -15.59 6.89 -14.43
N SER A 95 -15.35 7.67 -13.38
CA SER A 95 -14.96 7.18 -12.06
C SER A 95 -16.10 7.37 -11.04
N PRO A 96 -16.59 6.29 -10.41
CA PRO A 96 -17.50 6.37 -9.27
C PRO A 96 -16.95 7.22 -8.12
N TYR A 97 -15.66 7.06 -7.81
CA TYR A 97 -14.99 7.84 -6.78
C TYR A 97 -15.06 9.35 -7.04
N ASN A 98 -14.78 9.79 -8.28
CA ASN A 98 -14.85 11.22 -8.62
C ASN A 98 -16.28 11.76 -8.48
N ALA A 99 -17.29 10.97 -8.84
CA ALA A 99 -18.69 11.34 -8.65
C ALA A 99 -19.03 11.51 -7.16
N MET A 100 -18.57 10.58 -6.32
CA MET A 100 -18.86 10.61 -4.88
C MET A 100 -18.11 11.74 -4.16
N ARG A 101 -16.88 12.04 -4.58
CA ARG A 101 -16.12 13.18 -4.06
C ARG A 101 -16.73 14.52 -4.46
N ASP A 102 -17.33 14.65 -5.65
CA ASP A 102 -18.11 15.84 -6.02
C ASP A 102 -19.39 15.91 -5.15
N TYR A 103 -20.10 14.81 -4.95
CA TYR A 103 -21.38 14.79 -4.25
C TYR A 103 -21.30 14.98 -2.72
N MET A 104 -20.37 14.28 -2.07
CA MET A 104 -20.17 14.27 -0.62
C MET A 104 -18.68 14.48 -0.33
N PRO A 105 -18.16 15.71 -0.48
CA PRO A 105 -16.72 16.00 -0.37
C PRO A 105 -16.17 15.80 1.04
N GLU A 106 -17.01 15.94 2.07
CA GLU A 106 -16.61 15.77 3.48
C GLU A 106 -16.46 14.30 3.89
N TYR A 107 -16.97 13.35 3.09
CA TYR A 107 -16.84 11.93 3.38
C TYR A 107 -15.51 11.40 2.87
N ASP A 108 -14.78 10.67 3.72
CA ASP A 108 -13.46 10.12 3.42
C ASP A 108 -13.55 8.84 2.56
N TRP A 109 -13.88 9.04 1.28
CA TRP A 109 -13.99 7.98 0.29
C TRP A 109 -12.66 7.28 0.06
N LYS A 110 -12.66 5.94 0.13
CA LYS A 110 -11.53 5.09 -0.23
C LYS A 110 -11.65 4.64 -1.68
N PRO A 111 -10.83 5.16 -2.62
CA PRO A 111 -11.00 4.90 -4.05
C PRO A 111 -10.95 3.42 -4.44
N TRP A 112 -10.20 2.63 -3.67
CA TRP A 112 -10.04 1.18 -3.88
C TRP A 112 -11.23 0.34 -3.39
N LEU A 113 -12.19 0.91 -2.65
CA LEU A 113 -13.40 0.19 -2.23
C LEU A 113 -14.53 0.25 -3.26
N PHE A 114 -14.42 1.10 -4.29
CA PHE A 114 -15.28 1.01 -5.46
C PHE A 114 -14.89 -0.21 -6.33
N GLY A 115 -15.57 -0.41 -7.47
CA GLY A 115 -15.18 -1.45 -8.44
C GLY A 115 -13.74 -1.35 -8.98
N GLY A 116 -13.05 -0.26 -8.68
CA GLY A 116 -11.62 -0.06 -8.87
C GLY A 116 -11.24 1.40 -8.61
N ALA A 117 -10.00 1.62 -8.19
CA ALA A 117 -9.47 2.98 -8.09
C ALA A 117 -9.47 3.68 -9.47
N PRO A 118 -9.60 5.01 -9.53
CA PRO A 118 -9.56 5.77 -10.79
C PRO A 118 -8.32 5.45 -11.64
N SER A 119 -8.45 5.64 -12.95
CA SER A 119 -7.30 5.49 -13.86
C SER A 119 -6.14 6.37 -13.41
N GLY A 120 -4.93 5.80 -13.38
CA GLY A 120 -3.72 6.50 -12.94
C GLY A 120 -3.63 6.83 -11.44
N TYR A 121 -4.65 6.51 -10.62
CA TYR A 121 -4.65 6.80 -9.18
C TYR A 121 -3.40 6.28 -8.47
N TRP A 122 -2.95 5.07 -8.84
CA TRP A 122 -1.79 4.42 -8.25
C TRP A 122 -0.43 4.97 -8.71
N HIS A 123 -0.37 5.84 -9.71
CA HIS A 123 0.89 6.48 -10.13
C HIS A 123 1.43 7.44 -9.05
N ASP A 124 0.55 8.01 -8.24
CA ASP A 124 0.91 8.87 -7.13
C ASP A 124 1.38 8.05 -5.91
N VAL A 125 2.60 8.31 -5.45
CA VAL A 125 3.21 7.67 -4.28
C VAL A 125 2.35 7.87 -3.02
N GLU A 126 1.74 9.04 -2.83
CA GLU A 126 0.98 9.32 -1.61
C GLU A 126 -0.32 8.53 -1.56
N ASN A 127 -0.95 8.28 -2.71
CA ASN A 127 -2.10 7.39 -2.81
C ASN A 127 -1.72 5.94 -2.43
N ARG A 128 -0.55 5.48 -2.87
CA ARG A 128 -0.03 4.15 -2.48
C ARG A 128 0.24 4.08 -0.99
N ARG A 129 0.88 5.10 -0.41
CA ARG A 129 1.14 5.21 1.03
C ARG A 129 -0.15 5.24 1.84
N THR A 130 -1.16 5.97 1.39
CA THR A 130 -2.47 6.05 2.04
C THR A 130 -3.17 4.69 2.04
N PHE A 131 -3.15 3.97 0.92
CA PHE A 131 -3.65 2.60 0.87
C PHE A 131 -2.88 1.67 1.82
N MET A 132 -1.54 1.71 1.82
CA MET A 132 -0.72 0.85 2.68
C MET A 132 -0.97 1.12 4.16
N ARG A 133 -1.10 2.39 4.56
CA ARG A 133 -1.47 2.76 5.94
C ARG A 133 -2.82 2.16 6.34
N TRP A 134 -3.84 2.40 5.52
CA TRP A 134 -5.18 1.86 5.73
C TRP A 134 -5.21 0.32 5.73
N LEU A 135 -4.47 -0.34 4.84
CA LEU A 135 -4.34 -1.80 4.80
C LEU A 135 -3.73 -2.32 6.10
N GLY A 136 -2.69 -1.66 6.61
CA GLY A 136 -2.10 -1.99 7.91
C GLY A 136 -3.11 -1.91 9.05
N GLU A 137 -3.94 -0.87 9.08
CA GLU A 137 -5.04 -0.73 10.05
C GLU A 137 -6.06 -1.88 9.92
N GLN A 138 -6.47 -2.23 8.69
CA GLN A 138 -7.41 -3.34 8.46
C GLN A 138 -6.85 -4.70 8.88
N LEU A 139 -5.53 -4.88 8.81
CA LEU A 139 -4.83 -6.10 9.23
C LEU A 139 -4.43 -6.09 10.71
N GLY A 140 -4.69 -4.99 11.43
CA GLY A 140 -4.29 -4.83 12.83
C GLY A 140 -2.78 -4.76 13.02
N TYR A 141 -2.04 -4.25 12.04
CA TYR A 141 -0.60 -4.11 12.09
C TYR A 141 -0.21 -2.87 12.89
N THR A 142 0.65 -3.07 13.88
CA THR A 142 1.06 -2.05 14.85
C THR A 142 2.55 -1.76 14.78
N CYS A 143 3.34 -2.66 14.19
CA CYS A 143 4.78 -2.46 13.98
C CYS A 143 5.23 -2.89 12.58
N ALA A 144 6.47 -2.56 12.24
CA ALA A 144 7.03 -2.87 10.92
C ALA A 144 7.18 -4.39 10.67
N ASP A 145 7.46 -5.18 11.71
CA ASP A 145 7.58 -6.64 11.60
C ASP A 145 6.29 -7.33 11.17
N ASP A 146 5.14 -6.73 11.47
CA ASP A 146 3.84 -7.27 11.09
C ASP A 146 3.71 -7.41 9.57
N TRP A 147 4.40 -6.56 8.81
CA TRP A 147 4.42 -6.59 7.35
C TRP A 147 5.07 -7.85 6.76
N TYR A 148 5.81 -8.66 7.52
CA TYR A 148 6.23 -9.98 7.05
C TYR A 148 5.06 -10.94 6.82
N ARG A 149 3.92 -10.70 7.49
CA ARG A 149 2.73 -11.56 7.44
C ARG A 149 1.81 -11.26 6.26
N VAL A 150 1.94 -10.07 5.64
CA VAL A 150 1.05 -9.65 4.54
C VAL A 150 1.25 -10.52 3.30
N ARG A 151 0.13 -10.84 2.65
CA ARG A 151 0.06 -11.71 1.48
C ARG A 151 -0.52 -10.97 0.29
N ARG A 152 -0.34 -11.57 -0.89
CA ARG A 152 -0.98 -11.10 -2.12
C ARG A 152 -2.50 -11.03 -1.93
N ASP A 153 -3.09 -12.04 -1.30
CA ASP A 153 -4.53 -12.13 -1.12
C ASP A 153 -5.11 -10.99 -0.27
N ASP A 154 -4.32 -10.42 0.65
CA ASP A 154 -4.75 -9.25 1.43
C ASP A 154 -4.97 -8.04 0.51
N PHE A 155 -4.06 -7.78 -0.43
CA PHE A 155 -4.25 -6.72 -1.43
C PHE A 155 -5.50 -6.96 -2.28
N PHE A 156 -5.78 -8.20 -2.67
CA PHE A 156 -6.96 -8.50 -3.50
C PHE A 156 -8.25 -8.34 -2.71
N ARG A 157 -8.30 -8.86 -1.48
CA ARG A 157 -9.44 -8.75 -0.57
C ARG A 157 -9.79 -7.30 -0.27
N PHE A 158 -8.80 -6.43 -0.14
CA PHE A 158 -8.99 -5.05 0.28
C PHE A 158 -8.90 -4.03 -0.89
N GLY A 159 -9.10 -4.47 -2.14
CA GLY A 159 -9.21 -3.57 -3.31
C GLY A 159 -7.88 -3.04 -3.89
N GLY A 160 -6.75 -3.46 -3.32
CA GLY A 160 -5.39 -3.14 -3.77
C GLY A 160 -4.86 -3.98 -4.92
N ALA A 161 -5.68 -4.80 -5.60
CA ALA A 161 -5.22 -5.62 -6.73
C ALA A 161 -4.61 -4.77 -7.87
N GLY A 162 -5.24 -3.63 -8.18
CA GLY A 162 -4.74 -2.69 -9.18
C GLY A 162 -3.40 -2.07 -8.80
N LEU A 163 -3.23 -1.71 -7.52
CA LEU A 163 -1.95 -1.25 -6.99
C LEU A 163 -0.86 -2.31 -7.18
N LEU A 164 -1.12 -3.51 -6.67
CA LEU A 164 -0.12 -4.57 -6.62
C LEU A 164 0.31 -5.05 -8.01
N ASN A 165 -0.65 -5.24 -8.92
CA ASN A 165 -0.33 -5.72 -10.27
C ASN A 165 0.30 -4.63 -11.14
N ASN A 166 -0.19 -3.38 -11.07
CA ASN A 166 0.24 -2.35 -12.02
C ASN A 166 1.50 -1.60 -11.59
N GLN A 167 1.78 -1.49 -10.28
CA GLN A 167 2.93 -0.73 -9.77
C GLN A 167 4.09 -1.64 -9.32
N TYR A 168 3.79 -2.89 -8.97
CA TYR A 168 4.76 -3.76 -8.31
C TYR A 168 4.87 -5.16 -8.96
N ASP A 169 4.29 -5.38 -10.14
CA ASP A 169 4.33 -6.65 -10.87
C ASP A 169 3.84 -7.85 -10.04
N GLY A 170 2.89 -7.64 -9.12
CA GLY A 170 2.42 -8.69 -8.22
C GLY A 170 3.33 -8.94 -7.01
N GLN A 171 4.43 -8.19 -6.83
CA GLN A 171 5.44 -8.41 -5.80
C GLN A 171 5.15 -7.60 -4.54
N VAL A 172 4.56 -8.26 -3.54
CA VAL A 172 4.23 -7.68 -2.23
C VAL A 172 5.45 -7.02 -1.56
N GLN A 173 6.62 -7.63 -1.65
CA GLN A 173 7.85 -7.09 -1.06
C GLN A 173 8.24 -5.72 -1.61
N LYS A 174 7.96 -5.43 -2.89
CA LYS A 174 8.24 -4.11 -3.47
C LYS A 174 7.35 -3.03 -2.84
N ALA A 175 6.06 -3.34 -2.64
CA ALA A 175 5.12 -2.43 -1.99
C ALA A 175 5.55 -2.08 -0.56
N ILE A 176 5.95 -3.08 0.21
CA ILE A 176 6.38 -2.91 1.60
C ILE A 176 7.65 -2.06 1.68
N ARG A 177 8.65 -2.33 0.82
CA ARG A 177 9.90 -1.58 0.78
C ARG A 177 9.70 -0.12 0.38
N GLU A 178 8.75 0.19 -0.49
CA GLU A 178 8.41 1.58 -0.81
C GLU A 178 7.71 2.28 0.35
N TYR A 179 6.83 1.55 1.06
CA TYR A 179 6.07 2.10 2.19
C TYR A 179 6.96 2.38 3.41
N LEU A 180 7.86 1.45 3.73
CA LEU A 180 8.77 1.48 4.88
C LEU A 180 10.24 1.34 4.42
N PRO A 181 10.80 2.35 3.73
CA PRO A 181 12.13 2.26 3.10
C PRO A 181 13.28 2.18 4.10
N GLU A 182 13.12 2.79 5.28
CA GLU A 182 14.13 2.82 6.33
C GLU A 182 14.14 1.55 7.19
N TYR A 183 13.13 0.69 7.07
CA TYR A 183 13.05 -0.53 7.86
C TYR A 183 13.84 -1.66 7.18
N PRO A 184 14.85 -2.26 7.85
CA PRO A 184 15.78 -3.20 7.24
C PRO A 184 15.17 -4.61 7.10
N PHE A 185 14.17 -4.75 6.22
CA PHE A 185 13.50 -6.03 5.98
C PHE A 185 14.47 -7.12 5.53
N GLN A 186 14.40 -8.27 6.20
CA GLN A 186 15.14 -9.47 5.86
C GLN A 186 14.32 -10.34 4.91
N GLU A 187 14.83 -10.59 3.71
CA GLU A 187 14.06 -11.24 2.64
C GLU A 187 13.55 -12.64 2.99
N TRP A 188 14.31 -13.37 3.81
CA TRP A 188 14.01 -14.72 4.26
C TRP A 188 12.93 -14.81 5.35
N LEU A 189 12.53 -13.68 5.94
CA LEU A 189 11.44 -13.62 6.91
C LEU A 189 10.07 -13.46 6.25
N PHE A 190 10.01 -13.05 4.98
CA PHE A 190 8.76 -13.07 4.22
C PHE A 190 8.29 -14.50 3.97
N ALA A 191 6.97 -14.66 3.80
CA ALA A 191 6.36 -15.96 3.52
C ALA A 191 6.97 -16.70 2.33
N ASN A 192 7.41 -15.97 1.30
CA ASN A 192 8.10 -16.51 0.13
C ASN A 192 9.31 -15.63 -0.22
N VAL A 193 10.43 -16.28 -0.53
CA VAL A 193 11.57 -15.64 -1.20
C VAL A 193 11.42 -15.77 -2.72
N PRO A 194 11.90 -14.80 -3.52
CA PRO A 194 11.88 -14.90 -4.98
C PRO A 194 12.57 -16.17 -5.50
N ARG A 195 12.10 -16.70 -6.64
CA ARG A 195 12.73 -17.86 -7.28
C ARG A 195 14.20 -17.55 -7.60
N GLY A 196 15.09 -18.48 -7.26
CA GLY A 196 16.53 -18.31 -7.46
C GLY A 196 17.22 -17.36 -6.48
N PHE A 197 16.52 -16.82 -5.48
CA PHE A 197 17.10 -15.94 -4.45
C PHE A 197 18.33 -16.56 -3.78
N TRP A 198 18.26 -17.85 -3.42
CA TRP A 198 19.36 -18.58 -2.78
C TRP A 198 20.50 -18.98 -3.72
N ASN A 199 20.34 -18.83 -5.04
CA ASN A 199 21.42 -19.14 -5.99
C ASN A 199 22.56 -18.12 -5.90
N ARG A 200 22.26 -16.89 -5.43
CA ARG A 200 23.24 -15.83 -5.22
C ARG A 200 24.00 -16.06 -3.91
N ALA A 201 25.33 -16.10 -4.00
CA ALA A 201 26.20 -16.34 -2.84
C ALA A 201 26.05 -15.24 -1.79
N GLU A 202 25.87 -14.00 -2.24
CA GLU A 202 25.70 -12.82 -1.39
C GLU A 202 24.48 -12.96 -0.48
N ASN A 203 23.37 -13.50 -0.99
CA ASN A 203 22.15 -13.71 -0.20
C ASN A 203 22.33 -14.80 0.86
N ARG A 204 23.05 -15.88 0.51
CA ARG A 204 23.36 -16.94 1.46
C ARG A 204 24.29 -16.43 2.56
N HIS A 205 25.32 -15.67 2.20
CA HIS A 205 26.25 -15.06 3.14
C HIS A 205 25.53 -14.07 4.07
N ARG A 206 24.67 -13.19 3.53
CA ARG A 206 23.83 -12.28 4.33
C ARG A 206 22.97 -13.03 5.35
N PHE A 207 22.28 -14.08 4.91
CA PHE A 207 21.45 -14.90 5.78
C PHE A 207 22.27 -15.57 6.89
N MET A 208 23.41 -16.20 6.53
CA MET A 208 24.27 -16.88 7.49
C MET A 208 24.87 -15.90 8.51
N SER A 209 25.34 -14.74 8.06
CA SER A 209 25.84 -13.69 8.96
C SER A 209 24.76 -13.22 9.94
N TRP A 210 23.57 -12.89 9.42
CA TRP A 210 22.45 -12.47 10.26
C TRP A 210 22.04 -13.57 11.26
N MET A 211 21.87 -14.82 10.81
CA MET A 211 21.51 -15.94 11.69
C MET A 211 22.58 -16.22 12.75
N GLY A 212 23.87 -16.10 12.41
CA GLY A 212 24.97 -16.22 13.36
C GLY A 212 24.88 -15.17 14.46
N ASN A 213 24.56 -13.92 14.11
CA ASN A 213 24.32 -12.86 15.08
C ASN A 213 23.11 -13.18 15.99
N GLN A 214 22.00 -13.69 15.42
CA GLN A 214 20.83 -14.11 16.22
C GLN A 214 21.14 -15.26 17.19
N LEU A 215 22.10 -16.13 16.84
CA LEU A 215 22.56 -17.24 17.66
C LEU A 215 23.70 -16.88 18.63
N GLY A 216 24.18 -15.63 18.59
CA GLY A 216 25.31 -15.17 19.40
C GLY A 216 26.64 -15.84 19.04
N PHE A 217 26.82 -16.28 17.78
CA PHE A 217 28.05 -16.92 17.33
C PHE A 217 29.12 -15.85 17.07
N GLN A 218 30.27 -16.00 17.72
CA GLN A 218 31.36 -15.01 17.66
C GLN A 218 32.58 -15.56 16.92
N SER A 219 32.70 -16.88 16.76
CA SER A 219 33.79 -17.50 16.02
C SER A 219 33.32 -18.60 15.07
N PRO A 220 34.15 -19.01 14.08
CA PRO A 220 33.84 -20.15 13.22
C PRO A 220 33.52 -21.44 14.00
N GLU A 221 34.12 -21.67 15.17
CA GLU A 221 33.87 -22.85 15.98
C GLU A 221 32.44 -22.93 16.52
N ASP A 222 31.79 -21.79 16.78
CA ASP A 222 30.42 -21.77 17.31
C ASP A 222 29.42 -22.38 16.33
N TRP A 223 29.69 -22.26 15.03
CA TRP A 223 28.87 -22.85 13.97
C TRP A 223 28.80 -24.38 14.02
N TYR A 224 29.70 -25.07 14.73
CA TYR A 224 29.53 -26.51 14.99
C TYR A 224 28.29 -26.83 15.85
N ARG A 225 27.72 -25.82 16.53
CA ARG A 225 26.50 -25.94 17.33
C ARG A 225 25.23 -25.78 16.50
N VAL A 226 25.32 -25.25 15.28
CA VAL A 226 24.15 -24.96 14.43
C VAL A 226 23.35 -26.23 14.12
N ARG A 227 22.03 -26.10 14.17
CA ARG A 227 21.07 -27.17 13.96
C ARG A 227 20.20 -26.85 12.75
N ARG A 228 19.59 -27.90 12.18
CA ARG A 228 18.58 -27.74 11.13
C ARG A 228 17.41 -26.87 11.59
N SER A 229 17.00 -27.01 12.86
CA SER A 229 15.95 -26.21 13.48
C SER A 229 16.26 -24.71 13.46
N ASP A 230 17.53 -24.32 13.48
CA ASP A 230 17.91 -22.90 13.42
C ASP A 230 17.62 -22.32 12.03
N TYR A 231 17.99 -23.04 10.96
CA TYR A 231 17.62 -22.67 9.59
C TYR A 231 16.10 -22.60 9.41
N GLU A 232 15.34 -23.52 10.02
CA GLU A 232 13.88 -23.53 9.94
C GLU A 232 13.27 -22.34 10.68
N ARG A 233 13.68 -22.12 11.94
CA ARG A 233 13.26 -20.99 12.78
C ARG A 233 13.48 -19.67 12.06
N PHE A 234 14.66 -19.50 11.47
CA PHE A 234 15.10 -18.22 10.90
C PHE A 234 14.81 -18.05 9.40
N GLY A 235 14.02 -18.94 8.78
CA GLY A 235 13.58 -18.78 7.38
C GLY A 235 14.57 -19.30 6.30
N GLY A 236 15.70 -19.87 6.71
CA GLY A 236 16.70 -20.50 5.86
C GLY A 236 16.39 -21.93 5.39
N ALA A 237 15.23 -22.50 5.71
CA ALA A 237 14.87 -23.87 5.32
C ALA A 237 14.96 -24.09 3.79
N GLY A 238 14.48 -23.13 3.00
CA GLY A 238 14.55 -23.19 1.54
C GLY A 238 16.00 -23.18 1.01
N MET A 239 16.89 -22.45 1.67
CA MET A 239 18.32 -22.45 1.34
C MET A 239 18.94 -23.80 1.67
N LEU A 240 18.74 -24.29 2.90
CA LEU A 240 19.36 -25.51 3.38
C LEU A 240 18.90 -26.73 2.56
N VAL A 241 17.58 -26.90 2.39
CA VAL A 241 17.02 -28.05 1.68
C VAL A 241 17.17 -27.89 0.16
N GLY A 242 16.78 -26.75 -0.39
CA GLY A 242 16.70 -26.53 -1.84
C GLY A 242 18.06 -26.31 -2.50
N TYR A 243 18.94 -25.52 -1.88
CA TYR A 243 20.26 -25.22 -2.46
C TYR A 243 21.34 -26.20 -1.98
N PHE A 244 21.43 -26.44 -0.67
CA PHE A 244 22.47 -27.29 -0.10
C PHE A 244 22.07 -28.77 0.06
N THR A 245 20.93 -29.20 -0.48
CA THR A 245 20.46 -30.60 -0.41
C THR A 245 20.36 -31.13 1.04
N GLY A 246 20.04 -30.24 1.98
CA GLY A 246 19.92 -30.55 3.41
C GLY A 246 21.22 -30.65 4.19
N SER A 247 22.37 -30.35 3.57
CA SER A 247 23.70 -30.48 4.19
C SER A 247 24.17 -29.20 4.87
N ILE A 248 24.15 -29.20 6.20
CA ILE A 248 24.74 -28.12 7.03
C ILE A 248 26.23 -27.97 6.72
N MET A 249 26.95 -29.08 6.51
CA MET A 249 28.38 -28.99 6.22
C MET A 249 28.66 -28.24 4.91
N LYS A 250 27.82 -28.42 3.87
CA LYS A 250 27.96 -27.67 2.63
C LYS A 250 27.70 -26.17 2.85
N SER A 251 26.69 -25.80 3.63
CA SER A 251 26.42 -24.39 3.92
C SER A 251 27.53 -23.73 4.74
N LEU A 252 28.17 -24.45 5.67
CA LEU A 252 29.31 -23.92 6.43
C LEU A 252 30.55 -23.69 5.55
N LYS A 253 30.86 -24.64 4.67
CA LYS A 253 31.97 -24.52 3.71
C LYS A 253 31.73 -23.42 2.67
N ASP A 254 30.48 -23.17 2.30
CA ASP A 254 30.11 -22.05 1.41
C ASP A 254 30.24 -20.70 2.14
N TYR A 255 29.91 -20.65 3.44
CA TYR A 255 29.94 -19.42 4.23
C TYR A 255 31.33 -18.99 4.69
N ILE A 256 32.15 -19.95 5.17
CA ILE A 256 33.52 -19.73 5.69
C ILE A 256 34.45 -20.78 5.05
N PRO A 257 34.79 -20.64 3.77
CA PRO A 257 35.54 -21.64 3.01
C PRO A 257 36.97 -21.88 3.53
N GLU A 258 37.58 -20.87 4.14
CA GLU A 258 38.94 -20.91 4.69
C GLU A 258 39.04 -21.69 6.01
N PHE A 259 37.92 -21.89 6.71
CA PHE A 259 37.93 -22.61 7.97
C PHE A 259 37.97 -24.13 7.73
N ASN A 260 38.86 -24.82 8.45
CA ASN A 260 39.05 -26.26 8.28
C ASN A 260 37.94 -27.07 8.98
N TRP A 261 36.79 -27.18 8.31
CA TRP A 261 35.61 -27.87 8.81
C TRP A 261 35.79 -29.40 8.91
N SER A 262 35.42 -29.97 10.07
CA SER A 262 35.44 -31.41 10.34
C SER A 262 34.03 -31.99 10.51
N GLN A 263 33.65 -32.94 9.65
CA GLN A 263 32.36 -33.64 9.75
C GLN A 263 32.22 -34.39 11.08
N LYS A 264 33.32 -34.96 11.57
CA LYS A 264 33.35 -35.66 12.87
C LYS A 264 33.04 -34.69 14.01
N THR A 265 33.63 -33.49 13.99
CA THR A 265 33.38 -32.46 15.01
C THR A 265 31.93 -31.96 14.96
N LEU A 266 31.39 -31.70 13.77
CA LEU A 266 30.00 -31.30 13.58
C LEU A 266 29.02 -32.33 14.14
N ASN A 267 29.22 -33.62 13.81
CA ASN A 267 28.37 -34.69 14.31
C ASN A 267 28.46 -34.81 15.84
N ARG A 268 29.68 -34.76 16.40
CA ARG A 268 29.91 -34.88 17.86
C ARG A 268 29.24 -33.74 18.64
N ARG A 269 29.40 -32.49 18.19
CA ARG A 269 28.83 -31.31 18.88
C ARG A 269 27.31 -31.28 18.83
N ARG A 270 26.69 -31.80 17.76
CA ARG A 270 25.23 -31.90 17.62
C ARG A 270 24.60 -33.00 18.48
N SER A 271 25.32 -34.09 18.72
CA SER A 271 24.86 -35.19 19.59
C SER A 271 25.05 -34.92 21.09
N ALA A 272 25.82 -33.89 21.46
CA ALA A 272 25.95 -33.49 22.86
C ALA A 272 24.64 -32.86 23.36
N LYS A 273 24.17 -33.27 24.55
CA LYS A 273 23.02 -32.64 25.22
C LYS A 273 23.32 -31.14 25.42
N PRO A 274 22.33 -30.25 25.23
CA PRO A 274 22.52 -28.84 25.56
C PRO A 274 22.86 -28.71 27.05
N VAL A 275 23.97 -28.05 27.34
CA VAL A 275 24.32 -27.61 28.70
C VAL A 275 23.40 -26.43 29.01
N PRO A 276 22.67 -26.43 30.13
CA PRO A 276 21.83 -25.29 30.49
C PRO A 276 22.74 -24.09 30.78
N THR A 277 22.69 -23.07 29.94
CA THR A 277 23.33 -21.78 30.18
C THR A 277 22.51 -20.99 31.19
N SER A 278 23.14 -20.66 32.31
CA SER A 278 22.63 -19.74 33.32
C SER A 278 22.27 -18.40 32.69
N GLU A 279 21.08 -17.91 33.02
CA GLU A 279 20.55 -16.61 32.67
C GLU A 279 21.46 -15.48 33.16
N THR A 280 21.94 -14.65 32.23
CA THR A 280 22.37 -13.27 32.51
C THR A 280 21.90 -12.40 31.35
N GLY A 281 21.17 -11.35 31.69
CA GLY A 281 20.33 -10.57 30.80
C GLY A 281 21.05 -9.75 29.74
N THR A 282 20.32 -9.49 28.66
CA THR A 282 19.84 -8.16 28.24
C THR A 282 18.84 -8.41 27.12
N GLU A 283 17.57 -8.12 27.36
CA GLU A 283 16.52 -8.14 26.33
C GLU A 283 16.74 -6.95 25.39
N ASP A 284 17.44 -7.21 24.28
CA ASP A 284 17.23 -6.51 23.03
C ASP A 284 16.12 -7.29 22.30
N PRO A 285 15.06 -6.69 21.74
CA PRO A 285 13.97 -7.44 21.15
C PRO A 285 14.43 -8.00 19.81
N GLY A 286 15.20 -9.09 19.87
CA GLY A 286 15.51 -9.93 18.74
C GLY A 286 14.19 -10.41 18.16
N VAL A 287 13.91 -9.97 16.93
CA VAL A 287 12.71 -10.30 16.14
C VAL A 287 12.49 -11.80 16.22
N GLU A 288 11.55 -12.22 17.08
CA GLU A 288 11.04 -13.57 17.01
C GLU A 288 10.35 -13.67 15.65
N PRO A 289 10.83 -14.55 14.75
CA PRO A 289 10.26 -14.64 13.41
C PRO A 289 8.77 -14.93 13.57
N PRO A 290 7.88 -14.19 12.88
CA PRO A 290 6.46 -14.27 13.10
C PRO A 290 6.05 -15.74 13.01
N ALA A 291 5.39 -16.22 14.06
CA ALA A 291 4.92 -17.59 14.11
C ALA A 291 4.21 -17.90 12.80
N ARG A 292 4.59 -18.98 12.12
CA ARG A 292 3.89 -19.48 10.95
C ARG A 292 2.56 -20.09 11.40
N THR A 293 1.65 -19.26 11.90
CA THR A 293 0.30 -19.66 12.25
C THR A 293 -0.48 -19.83 10.96
N ASN A 294 -1.02 -21.03 10.74
CA ASN A 294 -2.18 -21.22 9.89
C ASN A 294 -3.32 -20.43 10.54
N ALA A 295 -3.54 -19.19 10.09
CA ALA A 295 -4.58 -18.35 10.63
C ALA A 295 -5.94 -19.02 10.34
N VAL A 296 -6.63 -19.39 11.41
CA VAL A 296 -8.05 -19.73 11.39
C VAL A 296 -8.80 -18.46 11.04
N ILE A 297 -9.64 -18.60 10.01
CA ILE A 297 -10.48 -17.58 9.40
C ILE A 297 -11.52 -17.08 10.40
N PRO A 298 -11.61 -15.78 10.71
CA PRO A 298 -12.86 -15.17 11.11
C PRO A 298 -13.64 -14.82 9.85
N ALA A 299 -14.83 -15.41 9.73
CA ALA A 299 -15.81 -15.05 8.71
C ALA A 299 -16.35 -13.63 8.95
N GLN A 300 -16.87 -13.06 7.86
CA GLN A 300 -17.79 -11.93 7.80
C GLN A 300 -17.16 -10.52 7.78
N ILE A 301 -17.19 -9.91 6.59
CA ILE A 301 -17.95 -8.66 6.40
C ILE A 301 -18.75 -8.85 5.11
N SER A 302 -20.01 -9.27 5.27
CA SER A 302 -21.09 -9.01 4.33
C SER A 302 -22.05 -8.09 5.07
N GLY A 303 -22.27 -6.91 4.53
CA GLY A 303 -23.11 -5.84 5.04
C GLY A 303 -23.01 -4.68 4.08
#